data_AF-A0A6A5AQ98-F1
#
_entry.id   AF-A0A6A5AQ98-F1
#
_cell.length_a   1.000
_cell.length_b   1.000
_cell.length_c   1.000
_cell.angle_alpha   90.00
_cell.angle_beta   90.00
_cell.angle_gamma   90.00
#
_symmetry.space_group_name_H-M   'P 1'
#
loop_
_entity.id
_entity.type
_entity.pdbx_description
1 polymer ?
#
loop_
_entity_poly.entity_id
_entity_poly.type
_entity_poly.pdbx_seq_one_letter_code
_entity_poly.pdbx_strand_id
1 'polypeptide(L)'
;MATLHFSTFFNTCRLNGVSFDLQRAIGAAFILADSLTAGVMGLMCIGENDKEAFRIARQAVELIGDQVGVQALPDSLSGERLGNFPYLLAIVRNKSDDPADRRKRRGALK
;
A
#
# COMPACT_ATOMS: atom_id res chain seq x y z
N MET A 1 8.08 19.85 8.65
CA MET A 1 7.15 19.18 7.71
C MET A 1 7.98 18.49 6.65
N ALA A 2 7.91 17.17 6.54
CA ALA A 2 8.62 16.45 5.49
C ALA A 2 7.81 16.60 4.19
N THR A 3 8.29 17.43 3.27
CA THR A 3 7.71 17.54 1.93
C THR A 3 8.08 16.27 1.17
N LEU A 4 7.13 15.37 0.95
CA LEU A 4 7.38 14.16 0.17
C LEU A 4 7.69 14.55 -1.27
N HIS A 5 8.92 14.30 -1.69
CA HIS A 5 9.33 14.56 -3.07
C HIS A 5 8.95 13.35 -3.93
N PHE A 6 8.02 13.55 -4.88
CA PHE A 6 7.47 12.48 -5.70
C PHE A 6 8.56 11.62 -6.38
N SER A 7 9.66 12.22 -6.83
CA SER A 7 10.74 11.46 -7.46
C SER A 7 11.40 10.46 -6.49
N THR A 8 11.60 10.84 -5.23
CA THR A 8 12.18 9.96 -4.21
C THR A 8 11.21 8.84 -3.88
N PHE A 9 9.93 9.17 -3.69
CA PHE A 9 8.89 8.18 -3.41
C PHE A 9 8.78 7.14 -4.53
N PHE A 10 8.63 7.56 -5.78
CA PHE A 10 8.50 6.61 -6.90
C PHE A 10 9.77 5.81 -7.15
N ASN A 11 10.94 6.40 -6.90
CA ASN A 11 12.19 5.65 -6.94
C ASN A 11 12.23 4.57 -5.86
N THR A 12 11.80 4.87 -4.64
CA THR A 12 11.66 3.87 -3.57
C THR A 12 10.68 2.77 -3.95
N CYS A 13 9.52 3.11 -4.53
CA CYS A 13 8.56 2.11 -5.02
C CYS A 13 9.17 1.19 -6.09
N ARG A 14 10.01 1.74 -6.98
CA ARG A 14 10.73 0.95 -7.99
C ARG A 14 11.77 0.01 -7.38
N LEU A 15 12.58 0.50 -6.44
CA LEU A 15 13.58 -0.30 -5.74
C LEU A 15 12.98 -1.47 -4.95
N ASN A 16 11.76 -1.30 -4.45
CA ASN A 16 11.03 -2.35 -3.74
C ASN A 16 10.18 -3.25 -4.65
N GLY A 17 10.29 -3.11 -5.98
CA GLY A 17 9.59 -3.97 -6.93
C GLY A 17 8.08 -3.78 -6.95
N VAL A 18 7.58 -2.61 -6.52
CA VAL A 18 6.16 -2.30 -6.45
C VAL A 18 5.70 -1.48 -7.65
N SER A 19 6.57 -0.68 -8.27
CA SER A 19 6.22 0.13 -9.44
C SER A 19 5.74 -0.73 -10.62
N PHE A 20 4.79 -0.22 -11.40
CA PHE A 20 4.35 -0.85 -12.64
C PHE A 20 5.50 -1.11 -13.62
N ASP A 21 5.62 -2.35 -14.05
CA ASP A 21 6.53 -2.83 -15.08
C ASP A 21 5.79 -2.84 -16.43
N LEU A 22 6.26 -2.01 -17.37
CA LEU A 22 5.67 -1.89 -18.71
C LEU A 22 5.82 -3.18 -19.54
N GLN A 23 6.89 -3.95 -19.36
CA GLN A 23 7.13 -5.16 -20.14
C GLN A 23 6.22 -6.29 -19.69
N ARG A 24 6.02 -6.40 -18.38
CA ARG A 24 5.19 -7.45 -17.77
C ARG A 24 3.72 -7.07 -17.61
N ALA A 25 3.41 -5.77 -17.71
CA ALA A 25 2.11 -5.20 -17.37
C ALA A 25 1.64 -5.54 -15.95
N ILE A 26 2.57 -5.59 -14.98
CA ILE A 26 2.34 -5.97 -13.58
C ILE A 26 2.93 -4.90 -12.67
N GLY A 27 2.28 -4.61 -11.55
CA GLY A 27 2.75 -3.69 -10.51
C GLY A 27 1.73 -2.60 -10.18
N ALA A 28 2.16 -1.60 -9.42
CA ALA A 28 1.35 -0.48 -8.99
C ALA A 28 1.50 0.73 -9.93
N ALA A 29 0.38 1.15 -10.50
CA ALA A 29 0.24 2.42 -11.20
C ALA A 29 -0.31 3.48 -10.22
N PHE A 30 0.37 4.63 -10.17
CA PHE A 30 0.00 5.76 -9.33
C PHE A 30 -0.67 6.82 -10.18
N ILE A 31 -1.90 7.20 -9.83
CA ILE A 31 -2.70 8.18 -10.57
C ILE A 31 -2.65 9.50 -9.81
N LEU A 32 -2.02 10.51 -10.43
CA LEU A 32 -1.73 11.81 -9.81
C LEU A 32 -2.61 12.95 -10.31
N ALA A 33 -3.67 12.65 -11.06
CA ALA A 33 -4.54 13.66 -11.67
C ALA A 33 -5.04 14.72 -10.66
N ASP A 34 -5.37 14.28 -9.44
CA ASP A 34 -5.89 15.16 -8.38
C ASP A 34 -4.85 15.48 -7.28
N SER A 35 -3.59 15.07 -7.44
CA SER A 35 -2.61 15.18 -6.34
C SER A 35 -2.11 16.60 -6.11
N LEU A 36 -2.20 17.48 -7.11
CA LEU A 36 -1.75 18.86 -7.02
C LEU A 36 -2.78 19.78 -6.33
N THR A 37 -4.07 19.53 -6.52
CA THR A 37 -5.15 20.40 -6.04
C THR A 37 -5.87 19.84 -4.82
N ALA A 38 -6.09 18.52 -4.77
CA ALA A 38 -6.80 17.86 -3.68
C ALA A 38 -5.88 17.09 -2.73
N GLY A 39 -4.59 16.94 -3.07
CA GLY A 39 -3.64 16.15 -2.29
C GLY A 39 -3.97 14.65 -2.29
N VAL A 40 -4.73 14.18 -3.27
CA VAL A 40 -5.17 12.78 -3.39
C VAL A 40 -4.32 12.04 -4.43
N MET A 41 -3.95 10.80 -4.13
CA MET A 41 -3.29 9.89 -5.06
C MET A 41 -4.15 8.65 -5.25
N GLY A 42 -4.40 8.29 -6.50
CA GLY A 42 -4.98 6.99 -6.85
C GLY A 42 -3.92 5.91 -6.92
N LEU A 43 -4.28 4.69 -6.52
CA LEU A 43 -3.43 3.51 -6.58
C LEU A 43 -4.18 2.38 -7.30
N MET A 44 -3.63 1.90 -8.41
CA MET A 44 -4.14 0.75 -9.15
C MET A 44 -3.07 -0.34 -9.17
N CYS A 45 -3.39 -1.52 -8.64
CA CYS A 45 -2.44 -2.64 -8.57
C CYS A 45 -2.87 -3.74 -9.53
N ILE A 46 -1.95 -4.10 -10.42
CA ILE A 46 -2.18 -5.05 -11.50
C ILE A 46 -1.29 -6.26 -11.26
N GLY A 47 -1.86 -7.46 -11.32
CA GLY A 47 -1.16 -8.73 -11.20
C GLY A 47 -1.79 -9.77 -12.12
N GLU A 48 -1.13 -10.91 -12.29
CA GLU A 48 -1.60 -12.01 -13.16
C GLU A 48 -2.91 -12.64 -12.64
N ASN A 49 -3.20 -12.44 -11.35
CA ASN A 49 -4.42 -12.87 -10.68
C ASN A 49 -4.69 -11.99 -9.45
N ASP A 50 -5.89 -12.10 -8.89
CA ASP A 50 -6.34 -11.31 -7.73
C ASP A 50 -5.40 -11.42 -6.53
N LYS A 51 -4.82 -12.61 -6.30
CA LYS A 51 -3.91 -12.84 -5.17
C LYS A 51 -2.62 -12.04 -5.34
N GLU A 52 -2.06 -12.01 -6.55
CA GLU A 52 -0.88 -11.21 -6.84
C GLU A 52 -1.18 -9.71 -6.80
N ALA A 53 -2.28 -9.26 -7.41
CA ALA A 53 -2.70 -7.86 -7.37
C ALA A 53 -2.88 -7.37 -5.91
N PHE A 54 -3.48 -8.20 -5.05
CA PHE A 54 -3.62 -7.87 -3.63
C PHE A 54 -2.28 -7.85 -2.88
N ARG A 55 -1.35 -8.76 -3.22
CA ARG A 55 0.01 -8.76 -2.67
C ARG A 55 0.75 -7.46 -3.02
N ILE A 56 0.64 -7.00 -4.26
CA ILE A 56 1.23 -5.74 -4.73
C ILE A 56 0.59 -4.54 -4.02
N ALA A 57 -0.75 -4.52 -3.92
CA ALA A 57 -1.47 -3.47 -3.21
C ALA A 57 -1.02 -3.37 -1.75
N ARG A 58 -0.85 -4.51 -1.09
CA ARG A 58 -0.32 -4.56 0.25
C ARG A 58 1.07 -3.92 0.35
N GLN A 59 2.01 -4.35 -0.49
CA GLN A 59 3.38 -3.84 -0.46
C GLN A 59 3.42 -2.33 -0.74
N ALA A 60 2.60 -1.85 -1.67
CA ALA A 60 2.48 -0.42 -1.97
C ALA A 60 1.98 0.39 -0.76
N VAL A 61 0.93 -0.08 -0.11
CA VAL A 61 0.34 0.56 1.07
C VAL A 61 1.30 0.55 2.26
N GLU A 62 2.02 -0.55 2.48
CA GLU A 62 3.06 -0.65 3.51
C GLU A 62 4.19 0.37 3.25
N LEU A 63 4.70 0.45 2.01
CA LEU A 63 5.72 1.43 1.63
C LEU A 63 5.27 2.87 1.80
N ILE A 64 4.02 3.19 1.42
CA ILE A 64 3.44 4.51 1.64
C ILE A 64 3.45 4.81 3.15
N GLY A 65 2.97 3.88 3.98
CA GLY A 65 2.98 4.06 5.43
C GLY A 65 4.36 4.34 6.01
N ASP A 66 5.38 3.63 5.52
CA ASP A 66 6.76 3.79 5.98
C ASP A 66 7.42 5.09 5.50
N GLN A 67 7.05 5.59 4.31
CA GLN A 67 7.68 6.76 3.69
C GLN A 67 7.00 8.09 4.03
N VAL A 68 5.67 8.12 4.15
CA VAL A 68 4.92 9.38 4.36
C VAL A 68 4.62 9.65 5.83
N GLY A 69 4.80 8.65 6.69
CA GLY A 69 4.39 8.71 8.10
C GLY A 69 2.86 8.59 8.20
N VAL A 70 2.41 7.66 9.05
CA VAL A 70 0.97 7.45 9.29
C VAL A 70 0.61 8.17 10.58
N GLN A 71 -0.36 9.06 10.53
CA GLN A 71 -0.97 9.57 11.76
C GLN A 71 -1.54 8.38 12.54
N ALA A 72 -1.27 8.31 13.85
CA ALA A 72 -1.81 7.26 14.70
C ALA A 72 -3.34 7.21 14.55
N LEU A 73 -3.92 6.00 14.64
CA LEU A 73 -5.36 5.88 14.71
C LEU A 73 -5.85 6.75 15.90
N PRO A 74 -6.78 7.69 15.67
CA PRO A 74 -7.26 8.53 16.75
C PRO A 74 -8.02 7.67 17.77
N ASP A 75 -7.73 7.86 19.06
CA ASP A 75 -8.38 7.18 20.19
C ASP A 75 -9.83 7.66 20.45
N SER A 76 -10.48 8.25 19.44
CA SER A 76 -11.81 8.87 19.40
C SER A 76 -11.92 10.36 19.79
N LEU A 77 -12.85 11.04 19.08
CA LEU A 77 -13.47 12.35 19.35
C LEU A 77 -12.78 13.66 18.91
N SER A 78 -11.68 13.65 18.14
CA SER A 78 -11.37 14.84 17.33
C SER A 78 -12.24 14.81 16.08
N GLY A 79 -13.21 15.72 15.97
CA GLY A 79 -14.11 15.85 14.81
C GLY A 79 -13.41 16.22 13.48
N GLU A 80 -12.09 16.11 13.41
CA GLU A 80 -11.33 16.24 12.17
C GLU A 80 -11.47 14.95 11.37
N ARG A 81 -11.91 15.05 10.11
CA ARG A 81 -11.87 13.94 9.15
C ARG A 81 -10.41 13.57 8.86
N LEU A 82 -9.80 12.79 9.74
CA LEU A 82 -8.55 12.09 9.46
C LEU A 82 -8.79 11.13 8.29
N GLY A 83 -7.91 11.15 7.30
CA GLY A 83 -8.01 10.28 6.13
C GLY A 83 -8.10 8.80 6.52
N ASN A 84 -8.70 7.97 5.66
CA ASN A 84 -8.92 6.54 5.93
C ASN A 84 -7.65 5.66 5.82
N PHE A 85 -6.47 6.26 5.56
CA PHE A 85 -5.24 5.54 5.29
C PHE A 85 -4.74 4.66 6.47
N PRO A 86 -4.78 5.10 7.74
CA PRO A 86 -4.42 4.23 8.87
C PRO A 86 -5.29 2.98 8.97
N TYR A 87 -6.60 3.09 8.71
CA TYR A 87 -7.52 1.96 8.68
C TYR A 87 -7.20 1.01 7.51
N LEU A 88 -6.93 1.56 6.34
CA LEU A 88 -6.56 0.79 5.15
C LEU A 88 -5.24 0.00 5.40
N LEU A 89 -4.24 0.64 6.00
CA LEU A 89 -2.99 -0.02 6.39
C LEU A 89 -3.21 -1.14 7.42
N ALA A 90 -4.09 -0.94 8.40
CA ALA A 90 -4.46 -1.96 9.38
C ALA A 90 -5.13 -3.18 8.73
N ILE A 91 -6.07 -2.96 7.80
CA ILE A 91 -6.75 -4.05 7.06
C ILE A 91 -5.73 -4.86 6.25
N VAL A 92 -4.84 -4.16 5.55
CA VAL A 92 -3.80 -4.76 4.70
C VAL A 92 -2.82 -5.62 5.51
N ARG A 93 -2.43 -5.14 6.71
CA ARG A 93 -1.58 -5.91 7.64
C ARG A 93 -2.32 -7.11 8.23
N ASN A 94 -3.60 -6.99 8.58
CA ASN A 94 -4.36 -8.08 9.21
C ASN A 94 -4.75 -9.20 8.23
N LYS A 95 -4.96 -8.90 6.94
CA LYS A 95 -5.29 -9.92 5.94
C LYS A 95 -4.13 -10.89 5.64
N SER A 96 -2.94 -10.64 6.18
CA SER A 96 -1.81 -11.58 6.08
C SER A 96 -1.97 -12.83 6.95
N ASP A 97 -2.99 -12.86 7.82
CA ASP A 97 -3.30 -13.97 8.72
C ASP A 97 -4.50 -14.79 8.26
N ASP A 98 -4.70 -14.95 6.93
CA ASP A 98 -5.69 -15.90 6.42
C ASP A 98 -5.37 -17.31 6.99
N PRO A 99 -6.28 -17.93 7.77
CA PRO A 99 -6.04 -19.22 8.42
C PRO A 99 -5.64 -20.34 7.44
N ALA A 100 -6.00 -20.20 6.16
CA ALA A 100 -5.57 -21.11 5.09
C ALA A 100 -4.05 -21.05 4.84
N ASP A 101 -3.44 -19.86 4.88
CA ASP A 101 -2.01 -19.66 4.64
C ASP A 101 -1.17 -20.07 5.88
N ARG A 102 -1.73 -19.87 7.09
CA ARG A 102 -1.18 -20.40 8.36
C ARG A 102 -1.13 -21.92 8.38
N ARG A 103 -2.16 -22.61 7.86
CA ARG A 103 -2.18 -24.09 7.77
C ARG A 103 -1.11 -24.63 6.82
N LYS A 104 -0.89 -23.98 5.67
CA LYS A 104 0.20 -24.37 4.74
C LYS A 104 1.59 -24.23 5.37
N ARG A 105 1.86 -23.14 6.11
CA ARG A 105 3.15 -22.94 6.78
C ARG A 105 3.41 -23.95 7.91
N ARG A 106 2.37 -24.38 8.64
CA ARG A 106 2.49 -25.42 9.68
C ARG A 106 2.60 -26.85 9.11
N GLY A 107 2.09 -27.10 7.91
CA GLY A 107 2.21 -28.38 7.22
C GLY A 107 3.55 -28.59 6.51
N ALA A 108 4.25 -27.52 6.12
CA ALA A 108 5.56 -27.58 5.46
C ALA A 108 6.75 -27.73 6.43
N LEU A 109 6.50 -27.75 7.74
CA LEU A 109 7.51 -27.90 8.79
C LEU A 109 7.53 -29.33 9.41
N LYS A 110 6.98 -30.31 8.68
CA LYS A 110 7.02 -31.73 9.03
C LYS A 110 7.85 -32.50 8.01
#